data_AF-A0A961T9N6-F1
#
_entry.id   AF-A0A961T9N6-F1
#
_cell.length_a   1.000
_cell.length_b   1.000
_cell.length_c   1.000
_cell.angle_alpha   90.00
_cell.angle_beta   90.00
_cell.angle_gamma   90.00
#
_symmetry.space_group_name_H-M   'P 1'
#
loop_
_entity.id
_entity.type
_entity.pdbx_description
1 polymer ?
#
loop_
_entity_poly.entity_id
_entity_poly.type
_entity_poly.pdbx_seq_one_letter_code
_entity_poly.pdbx_strand_id
1 'polypeptide(L)' 'LNAHAQADFDAAVRALDRVLISGHYLVPLYHLNEQWVASWDHLAHPETTPLYGNQLTTWWDRRAGQ' A
#
# COMPACT_ATOMS: atom_id res chain seq x y z
N LEU A 1 -23.96 7.28 -3.96
CA LEU A 1 -22.78 6.68 -3.30
C LEU A 1 -23.20 6.19 -1.91
N ASN A 2 -23.77 4.99 -1.81
CA ASN A 2 -24.16 4.33 -0.56
C ASN A 2 -23.74 2.86 -0.67
N ALA A 3 -22.43 2.59 -0.60
CA ALA A 3 -21.90 1.24 -0.60
C ALA A 3 -21.75 0.76 0.84
N HIS A 4 -22.35 -0.38 1.17
CA HIS A 4 -22.30 -0.98 2.52
C HIS A 4 -21.63 -2.36 2.54
N ALA A 5 -21.37 -2.94 1.37
CA ALA A 5 -20.62 -4.18 1.18
C ALA A 5 -19.36 -3.94 0.33
N GLN A 6 -18.34 -4.77 0.50
CA GLN A 6 -17.06 -4.62 -0.19
C GLN A 6 -17.20 -4.66 -1.72
N ALA A 7 -17.99 -5.59 -2.24
CA ALA A 7 -18.20 -5.73 -3.68
C ALA A 7 -18.84 -4.46 -4.30
N ASP A 8 -19.79 -3.84 -3.58
CA ASP A 8 -20.43 -2.59 -4.02
C ASP A 8 -19.44 -1.42 -3.98
N PHE A 9 -18.56 -1.39 -2.98
CA PHE A 9 -17.50 -0.39 -2.88
C PHE A 9 -16.51 -0.51 -4.04
N ASP A 10 -16.03 -1.72 -4.32
CA ASP A 10 -15.09 -1.98 -5.41
C ASP A 10 -15.70 -1.59 -6.77
N ALA A 11 -16.97 -1.94 -7.00
CA ALA A 11 -17.68 -1.56 -8.22
C ALA A 11 -17.84 -0.03 -8.34
N ALA A 12 -18.20 0.65 -7.26
CA ALA A 12 -18.38 2.10 -7.25
C ALA A 12 -17.06 2.85 -7.50
N VAL A 13 -15.96 2.44 -6.85
CA VAL A 13 -14.64 3.07 -7.04
C VAL A 13 -14.13 2.86 -8.47
N ARG A 14 -14.29 1.65 -9.03
CA ARG A 14 -13.93 1.37 -10.44
C ARG A 14 -14.77 2.19 -11.43
N ALA A 15 -16.06 2.40 -11.14
CA ALA A 15 -16.91 3.26 -11.97
C ALA A 15 -16.46 4.73 -11.93
N LEU A 16 -16.09 5.22 -10.74
CA LEU A 16 -15.56 6.58 -10.57
C LEU A 16 -14.25 6.78 -11.34
N ASP A 17 -13.30 5.86 -11.21
CA ASP A 17 -12.01 5.91 -11.91
C ASP A 17 -12.18 6.03 -13.43
N ARG A 18 -13.09 5.24 -14.02
CA ARG A 18 -13.41 5.33 -15.47
C ARG A 18 -13.96 6.70 -15.87
N VAL A 19 -14.83 7.30 -15.04
CA VAL A 19 -15.37 8.64 -15.31
C VAL A 19 -14.25 9.68 -15.27
N LEU A 20 -13.38 9.64 -14.26
CA LEU A 20 -12.26 10.57 -14.13
C LEU A 20 -11.28 10.48 -15.30
N ILE A 21 -10.92 9.26 -15.72
CA ILE A 21 -10.04 9.02 -16.85
C ILE A 21 -10.69 9.51 -18.16
N SER A 22 -11.98 9.21 -18.38
CA SER A 22 -12.70 9.61 -19.60
C SER A 22 -12.86 11.13 -19.76
N GLY A 23 -12.84 11.87 -18.65
CA GLY A 23 -12.94 13.32 -18.64
C GLY A 23 -11.65 14.05 -19.04
N HIS A 24 -10.53 13.33 -19.23
CA HIS A 24 -9.24 13.90 -19.61
C HIS A 24 -8.75 15.04 -18.69
N TYR A 25 -9.09 14.96 -17.39
CA TYR A 25 -8.70 15.98 -16.41
C TYR A 25 -7.20 15.96 -16.06
N LEU A 26 -6.50 14.86 -16.38
CA LEU A 26 -5.12 14.62 -16.03
C LEU A 26 -4.44 13.73 -17.10
N VAL A 27 -3.11 13.85 -17.23
CA VAL A 27 -2.27 12.97 -18.06
C VAL A 27 -1.48 12.06 -17.10
N PRO A 28 -1.79 10.75 -17.01
CA PRO A 28 -1.08 9.83 -16.13
C PRO A 28 0.40 9.71 -16.53
N LEU A 29 1.29 9.66 -15.54
CA LEU A 29 2.73 9.45 -15.74
C LEU A 29 3.14 8.08 -15.20
N TYR A 30 4.06 8.04 -14.24
CA TYR A 30 4.63 6.81 -13.68
C TYR A 30 4.60 6.84 -12.14
N HIS A 31 4.73 5.65 -11.54
CA HIS A 31 4.95 5.45 -10.12
C HIS A 31 6.00 4.37 -9.91
N LEU A 32 6.65 4.35 -8.74
CA LEU A 32 7.48 3.22 -8.32
C LEU A 32 6.58 2.12 -7.76
N ASN A 33 6.82 0.87 -8.15
CA ASN A 33 6.04 -0.29 -7.73
C ASN A 33 6.57 -0.93 -6.42
N GLU A 34 7.73 -0.46 -5.95
CA GLU A 34 8.45 -1.01 -4.80
C GLU A 34 8.74 0.07 -3.77
N GLN A 35 8.88 -0.37 -2.53
CA GLN A 35 9.36 0.46 -1.43
C GLN A 35 10.78 0.02 -1.06
N TRP A 36 11.75 0.90 -1.30
CA TRP A 36 13.14 0.64 -0.94
C TRP A 36 13.45 1.16 0.46
N VAL A 37 13.92 0.27 1.33
CA VAL A 37 14.33 0.61 2.70
C VAL A 37 15.66 -0.05 2.99
N ALA A 38 16.64 0.75 3.37
CA ALA A 38 17.90 0.25 3.91
C ALA A 38 17.76 0.06 5.43
N SER A 39 18.22 -1.09 5.93
CA SER A 39 18.23 -1.40 7.36
C SER A 39 19.61 -1.88 7.79
N TRP A 40 19.91 -1.70 9.08
CA TRP A 40 21.08 -2.31 9.70
C TRP A 40 20.86 -3.79 9.89
N ASP A 41 21.90 -4.62 9.78
CA ASP A 41 21.78 -6.08 9.88
C ASP A 41 21.08 -6.52 11.18
N HIS A 42 21.38 -5.89 12.32
CA HIS A 42 20.77 -6.26 13.61
C HIS A 42 19.26 -5.96 13.72
N LEU A 43 18.67 -5.19 12.81
CA LEU A 43 17.24 -4.94 12.77
C LEU A 43 16.55 -6.05 11.98
N ALA A 44 15.62 -6.75 12.64
CA ALA A 44 14.78 -7.75 12.03
C ALA A 44 13.35 -7.23 11.82
N HIS A 45 12.64 -7.83 10.88
CA HIS A 45 11.25 -7.53 10.55
C HIS A 45 10.50 -8.85 10.23
N PRO A 46 9.16 -8.83 10.20
CA PRO A 46 8.38 -10.02 9.85
C PRO A 46 8.72 -10.52 8.43
N GLU A 47 8.67 -11.84 8.23
CA GLU A 47 8.91 -12.45 6.91
C GLU A 47 7.87 -12.02 5.87
N THR A 48 6.61 -11.85 6.29
CA THR A 48 5.51 -11.39 5.43
C THR A 48 5.22 -9.91 5.68
N THR A 49 5.35 -9.10 4.63
CA THR A 49 4.97 -7.68 4.69
C THR A 49 3.44 -7.55 4.57
N PRO A 50 2.79 -6.71 5.40
CA PRO A 50 1.35 -6.44 5.28
C PRO A 50 0.97 -5.85 3.92
N LEU A 51 -0.31 -5.98 3.54
CA LEU A 51 -0.84 -5.47 2.26
C LEU A 51 -0.55 -3.97 2.03
N TYR A 52 -0.52 -3.17 3.09
CA TYR A 52 -0.30 -1.73 3.03
C TYR A 52 1.18 -1.31 3.08
N GLY A 53 2.09 -2.25 2.88
CA GLY A 53 3.53 -2.00 2.92
C GLY A 53 4.14 -2.22 4.29
N ASN A 54 5.39 -1.77 4.43
CA ASN A 54 6.16 -2.03 5.65
C ASN A 54 5.62 -1.24 6.86
N GLN A 55 5.83 -1.78 8.05
CA GLN A 55 5.41 -1.13 9.29
C GLN A 55 6.57 -1.17 10.28
N LEU A 56 7.20 -0.02 10.55
CA LEU A 56 8.38 0.03 11.43
C LEU A 56 8.09 -0.42 12.86
N THR A 57 6.84 -0.31 13.31
CA THR A 57 6.39 -0.78 14.63
C THR A 57 6.44 -2.30 14.78
N THR A 58 6.53 -3.05 13.67
CA THR A 58 6.64 -4.51 13.70
C THR A 58 8.09 -5.00 13.68
N TRP A 59 9.06 -4.09 13.65
CA TRP A 59 10.49 -4.40 13.59
C TRP A 59 11.08 -4.49 15.00
N TRP A 60 12.18 -5.23 15.15
CA TRP A 60 12.86 -5.39 16.45
C TRP A 60 14.38 -5.48 16.30
N ASP A 61 15.11 -5.11 17.35
CA ASP A 61 16.55 -5.34 17.44
C ASP A 61 16.82 -6.76 17.89
N ARG A 62 17.50 -7.56 17.07
CA ARG A 62 17.91 -8.94 17.41
C ARG A 62 18.81 -9.01 18.65
N ARG A 63 19.46 -7.91 19.02
CA ARG A 63 20.37 -7.83 20.17
C ARG A 63 19.63 -7.55 21.49
N ALA A 64 18.42 -7.00 21.45
CA ALA A 64 17.71 -6.62 22.67
C ALA A 64 17.22 -7.83 23.51
N GLY A 65 17.30 -9.05 22.96
CA GLY A 65 17.00 -10.31 23.65
C GLY A 65 18.22 -11.14 24.04
N GLN A 66 19.44 -10.61 23.87
CA GLN A 66 20.70 -11.17 24.39
C GLN A 66 21.12 -10.43 25.65
#